data_AF-A0AAW9IL56-F1
#
_entry.id   AF-A0AAW9IL56-F1
#
_cell.length_a   1.000
_cell.length_b   1.000
_cell.length_c   1.000
_cell.angle_alpha   90.00
_cell.angle_beta   90.00
_cell.angle_gamma   90.00
#
_symmetry.space_group_name_H-M   'P 1'
#
loop_
_entity.id
_entity.type
_entity.pdbx_description
1 polymer ?
#
loop_
_entity_poly.entity_id
_entity_poly.type
_entity_poly.pdbx_seq_one_letter_code
_entity_poly.pdbx_strand_id
1 'polypeptide(L)'
;YIGFSLVLITLGFAYFKGQVDSKLALFLITGLMIGYSLQRSRFGFAGGVRKPVMMGNADFVKALLVLFSITVVVTAGIHYASTIKGGEIAFRAAQGASIVPGSQSVKPATLGLFIGGLLFGIGMIAAGCCAS
;
A
#
# COMPACT_ATOMS: atom_id res chain seq x y z
N TYR A 1 -3.86 26.41 10.32
CA TYR A 1 -4.67 26.11 11.52
C TYR A 1 -5.69 25.00 11.30
N ILE A 2 -6.46 24.98 10.20
CA ILE A 2 -7.43 23.91 9.87
C ILE A 2 -6.84 22.48 9.87
N GLY A 3 -5.61 22.30 9.40
CA GLY A 3 -4.98 20.98 9.34
C GLY A 3 -4.63 20.41 10.73
N PHE A 4 -4.24 21.28 11.67
CA PHE A 4 -3.89 20.87 13.03
C PHE A 4 -5.13 20.49 13.84
N SER A 5 -6.24 21.21 13.65
CA SER A 5 -7.52 20.87 14.26
C SER A 5 -8.09 19.54 13.76
N LEU A 6 -7.96 19.23 12.46
CA LEU A 6 -8.41 17.95 11.90
C LEU A 6 -7.62 16.76 12.44
N VAL A 7 -6.31 16.91 12.65
CA VAL A 7 -5.45 15.88 13.24
C VAL A 7 -5.80 15.64 14.71
N LEU A 8 -6.09 16.68 15.48
CA LEU A 8 -6.53 16.55 16.88
C LEU A 8 -7.89 15.86 17.01
N ILE A 9 -8.85 16.19 16.14
CA ILE A 9 -10.19 15.56 16.15
C ILE A 9 -10.10 14.08 15.78
N THR A 10 -9.27 13.72 14.79
CA THR A 10 -9.08 12.32 14.37
C THR A 10 -8.31 11.50 15.41
N LEU A 11 -7.34 12.08 16.12
CA LEU A 11 -6.67 11.45 17.27
C LEU A 11 -7.63 11.21 18.45
N GLY A 12 -8.48 12.19 18.77
CA GLY A 12 -9.51 12.02 19.79
C GLY A 12 -10.49 10.91 19.44
N PHE A 13 -10.94 10.85 18.18
CA PHE A 13 -11.84 9.80 17.70
C PHE A 13 -11.17 8.41 17.69
N ALA A 14 -9.88 8.33 17.38
CA ALA A 14 -9.10 7.10 17.46
C ALA A 14 -8.98 6.58 18.91
N TYR A 15 -8.81 7.46 19.88
CA TYR A 15 -8.74 7.10 21.31
C TYR A 15 -10.08 6.54 21.81
N PHE A 16 -11.20 7.18 21.46
CA PHE A 16 -12.54 6.68 21.81
C PHE A 16 -12.84 5.33 21.16
N LYS A 17 -12.46 5.12 19.90
CA LYS A 17 -12.68 3.84 19.19
C LYS A 17 -11.74 2.73 19.67
N GLY A 18 -10.56 3.08 20.20
CA GLY A 18 -9.59 2.12 20.74
C GLY A 18 -10.05 1.41 22.02
N GLN A 19 -11.04 1.97 22.73
CA GLN A 19 -11.66 1.38 23.92
C GLN A 19 -12.66 0.26 23.57
N VAL A 20 -13.19 0.26 22.34
CA VAL A 20 -14.18 -0.74 21.88
C VAL A 20 -13.51 -1.82 21.04
N ASP A 21 -12.66 -1.44 20.09
CA ASP A 21 -11.94 -2.36 19.20
C ASP A 21 -10.56 -1.80 18.84
N SER A 22 -9.50 -2.38 19.42
CA SER A 22 -8.12 -1.92 19.16
C SER A 22 -7.72 -2.02 17.68
N LYS A 23 -8.34 -2.93 16.91
CA LYS A 23 -8.10 -3.09 15.47
C LYS A 23 -8.59 -1.88 14.66
N LEU A 24 -9.74 -1.29 15.03
CA LEU A 24 -10.32 -0.16 14.31
C LEU A 24 -9.48 1.12 14.49
N ALA A 25 -8.96 1.34 15.70
CA ALA A 25 -8.08 2.47 15.97
C ALA A 25 -6.77 2.36 15.16
N LEU A 26 -6.20 1.15 15.07
CA LEU A 26 -4.99 0.90 14.27
C LEU A 26 -5.22 1.19 12.78
N PHE A 27 -6.33 0.74 12.19
CA PHE A 27 -6.64 1.05 10.78
C PHE A 27 -6.85 2.55 10.53
N LEU A 28 -7.48 3.27 11.47
CA LEU A 28 -7.70 4.70 11.33
C LEU A 28 -6.39 5.49 11.36
N ILE A 29 -5.51 5.18 12.33
CA ILE A 29 -4.22 5.88 12.49
C ILE A 29 -3.30 5.57 11.31
N THR A 30 -3.20 4.30 10.91
CA THR A 30 -2.36 3.90 9.76
C THR A 30 -2.86 4.51 8.45
N GLY A 31 -4.18 4.50 8.20
CA GLY A 31 -4.77 5.14 7.03
C GLY A 31 -4.55 6.65 7.00
N LEU A 32 -4.66 7.33 8.14
CA LEU A 32 -4.41 8.77 8.23
C LEU A 32 -2.94 9.11 7.94
N MET A 33 -1.99 8.34 8.51
CA MET A 33 -0.56 8.53 8.28
C MET A 33 -0.17 8.29 6.82
N ILE A 34 -0.70 7.23 6.22
CA ILE A 34 -0.48 6.93 4.79
C ILE A 34 -1.07 8.05 3.93
N GLY A 35 -2.34 8.42 4.14
CA GLY A 35 -3.00 9.49 3.39
C GLY A 35 -2.28 10.83 3.49
N TYR A 36 -1.80 11.20 4.68
CA TYR A 36 -1.01 12.42 4.87
C TYR A 36 0.33 12.38 4.09
N SER A 37 1.02 11.24 4.11
CA SER A 37 2.26 11.04 3.37
C SER A 37 2.05 11.15 1.85
N LEU A 38 0.97 10.56 1.33
CA LEU A 38 0.63 10.62 -0.10
C LEU A 38 0.24 12.04 -0.54
N GLN A 39 -0.57 12.75 0.25
CA GLN A 39 -1.00 14.12 -0.04
C GLN A 39 0.20 15.08 -0.18
N ARG A 40 1.21 14.93 0.69
CA ARG A 40 2.38 15.81 0.70
C ARG A 40 3.39 15.45 -0.38
N SER A 41 3.52 14.17 -0.70
CA SER A 41 4.52 13.70 -1.66
C SER A 41 4.07 13.83 -3.12
N ARG A 42 2.78 14.10 -3.37
CA ARG A 42 2.16 14.16 -4.72
C ARG A 42 2.61 12.99 -5.60
N PHE A 43 2.79 11.81 -5.00
CA PHE A 43 3.22 10.61 -5.72
C PHE A 43 2.10 10.18 -6.67
N GLY A 44 2.48 9.83 -7.88
CA GLY A 44 1.57 9.37 -8.92
C GLY A 44 2.25 8.28 -9.71
N PHE A 45 1.76 7.05 -9.61
CA PHE A 45 2.34 5.90 -10.33
C PHE A 45 2.36 6.16 -11.85
N ALA A 46 1.31 6.76 -12.41
CA ALA A 46 1.28 7.18 -13.81
C ALA A 46 2.27 8.32 -14.14
N GLY A 47 2.53 9.20 -13.18
CA GLY A 47 3.57 10.23 -13.28
C GLY A 47 4.98 9.65 -13.37
N GLY A 48 5.19 8.44 -12.85
CA GLY A 48 6.43 7.69 -13.00
C GLY A 48 6.73 7.29 -14.44
N VAL A 49 5.71 7.07 -15.29
CA VAL A 49 5.93 6.71 -16.70
C VAL A 49 5.93 7.96 -17.59
N ARG A 50 5.02 8.90 -17.35
CA ARG A 50 4.88 10.08 -18.22
C ARG A 50 6.05 11.06 -18.13
N LYS A 51 6.56 11.32 -16.92
CA LYS A 51 7.63 12.32 -16.70
C LYS A 51 8.97 11.96 -17.37
N PRO A 52 9.51 10.73 -17.28
CA PRO A 52 10.75 10.40 -17.99
C PRO A 52 10.55 10.41 -19.51
N VAL A 53 9.39 9.96 -20.01
CA VAL A 53 9.11 9.90 -21.45
C VAL A 53 8.91 11.29 -22.06
N MET A 54 8.22 12.19 -21.37
CA MET A 54 7.86 13.51 -21.91
C MET A 54 8.81 14.64 -21.50
N MET A 55 9.39 14.60 -20.29
CA MET A 55 10.29 15.66 -19.79
C MET A 55 11.76 15.24 -19.76
N GLY A 56 12.10 13.97 -20.01
CA GLY A 56 13.48 13.47 -19.91
C GLY A 56 14.02 13.36 -18.48
N ASN A 57 13.24 13.75 -17.46
CA ASN A 57 13.65 13.73 -16.06
C ASN A 57 13.13 12.48 -15.35
N ALA A 58 14.05 11.71 -14.75
CA ALA A 58 13.75 10.44 -14.08
C ALA A 58 13.71 10.55 -12.55
N ASP A 59 13.83 11.74 -11.97
CA ASP A 59 13.92 11.92 -10.50
C ASP A 59 12.73 11.32 -9.76
N PHE A 60 11.54 11.39 -10.37
CA PHE A 60 10.33 10.79 -9.83
C PHE A 60 10.33 9.26 -9.89
N VAL A 61 10.90 8.68 -10.96
CA VAL A 61 11.04 7.22 -11.12
C VAL A 61 12.05 6.68 -10.13
N LYS A 62 13.18 7.38 -9.94
CA LYS A 62 14.21 7.02 -8.96
C LYS A 62 13.61 6.98 -7.55
N ALA A 63 12.84 8.00 -7.16
CA ALA A 63 12.17 8.02 -5.87
C ALA A 63 11.18 6.83 -5.70
N LEU A 64 10.42 6.51 -6.75
CA LEU A 64 9.48 5.39 -6.75
C LEU A 64 10.19 4.03 -6.62
N LEU A 65 11.30 3.85 -7.33
CA LEU A 65 12.11 2.63 -7.28
C LEU A 65 12.75 2.44 -5.90
N VAL A 66 13.24 3.52 -5.28
CA VAL A 66 13.75 3.47 -3.91
C VAL A 66 12.63 3.06 -2.94
N LEU A 67 11.43 3.64 -3.06
CA LEU A 67 10.28 3.26 -2.24
C LEU A 67 9.96 1.76 -2.39
N PHE A 68 9.85 1.26 -3.63
CA PHE A 68 9.61 -0.17 -3.89
C PHE A 68 10.72 -1.05 -3.34
N SER A 69 11.99 -0.65 -3.47
CA SER A 69 13.12 -1.42 -2.95
C SER A 69 13.05 -1.59 -1.43
N ILE A 70 12.70 -0.53 -0.70
CA ILE A 70 12.54 -0.56 0.76
C ILE A 70 11.35 -1.47 1.12
N THR A 71 10.22 -1.32 0.43
CA THR A 71 9.04 -2.17 0.68
C THR A 71 9.33 -3.65 0.42
N VAL A 72 10.07 -3.98 -0.63
CA VAL A 72 10.47 -5.36 -0.94
C VAL A 72 11.37 -5.93 0.16
N VAL A 73 12.39 -5.18 0.61
CA VAL A 73 13.29 -5.64 1.68
C VAL A 73 12.55 -5.85 3.01
N VAL A 74 11.69 -4.90 3.40
CA VAL A 74 10.89 -5.01 4.63
C VAL A 74 9.93 -6.20 4.56
N THR A 75 9.23 -6.36 3.43
CA THR A 75 8.29 -7.48 3.24
C THR A 75 9.03 -8.81 3.21
N ALA A 76 10.15 -8.90 2.49
CA ALA A 76 11.00 -10.10 2.48
C ALA A 76 11.50 -10.47 3.89
N GLY A 77 11.88 -9.48 4.72
CA GLY A 77 12.25 -9.70 6.11
C GLY A 77 11.11 -10.28 6.96
N ILE A 78 9.89 -9.75 6.81
CA ILE A 78 8.70 -10.25 7.50
C ILE A 78 8.37 -11.68 7.05
N HIS A 79 8.45 -11.95 5.76
CA HIS A 79 8.23 -13.28 5.19
C HIS A 79 9.28 -14.29 5.70
N TYR A 80 10.57 -13.92 5.68
CA TYR A 80 11.67 -14.76 6.18
C TYR A 80 11.53 -15.08 7.67
N ALA A 81 11.22 -14.07 8.50
CA ALA A 81 10.97 -14.26 9.93
C ALA A 81 9.76 -15.17 10.20
N SER A 82 8.76 -15.18 9.31
CA SER A 82 7.58 -16.04 9.43
C SER A 82 7.86 -17.46 8.95
N THR A 83 8.68 -17.64 7.90
CA THR A 83 9.10 -18.95 7.42
C THR A 83 9.96 -19.70 8.44
N ILE A 84 10.86 -19.01 9.17
CA ILE A 84 11.64 -19.63 10.26
C ILE A 84 10.73 -20.17 11.38
N LYS A 85 9.57 -19.55 11.60
CA LYS A 85 8.57 -19.98 12.58
C LYS A 85 7.65 -21.11 12.08
N GLY A 86 7.98 -21.74 10.95
CA GLY A 86 7.16 -22.79 10.32
C GLY A 86 6.03 -22.25 9.44
N GLY A 87 6.09 -20.97 9.06
CA GLY A 87 5.10 -20.32 8.22
C GLY A 87 5.14 -20.83 6.78
N GLU A 88 4.07 -21.47 6.31
CA GLU A 88 3.90 -21.82 4.91
C GLU A 88 3.11 -20.76 4.14
N ILE A 89 3.44 -20.70 2.85
CA ILE A 89 2.79 -19.87 1.83
C ILE A 89 1.35 -20.33 1.63
N ALA A 90 0.38 -19.40 1.68
CA ALA A 90 -1.06 -19.70 1.63
C ALA A 90 -1.53 -20.55 0.44
N PHE A 91 -0.79 -20.58 -0.67
CA PHE A 91 -1.11 -21.39 -1.85
C PHE A 91 -0.65 -22.86 -1.74
N ARG A 92 0.13 -23.21 -0.71
CA ARG A 92 0.64 -24.57 -0.45
C ARG A 92 0.27 -25.11 0.94
N ALA A 93 -0.25 -24.25 1.81
CA ALA A 93 -0.62 -24.60 3.17
C ALA A 93 -1.71 -25.67 3.19
N ALA A 94 -1.37 -26.88 3.65
CA ALA A 94 -2.33 -27.88 4.09
C ALA A 94 -3.11 -27.32 5.30
N GLN A 95 -4.38 -27.74 5.46
CA GLN A 95 -5.29 -27.29 6.51
C GLN A 95 -4.61 -27.35 7.90
N GLY A 96 -4.24 -26.17 8.45
CA GLY A 96 -3.75 -26.04 9.84
C GLY A 96 -2.33 -25.49 10.04
N ALA A 97 -1.55 -25.20 8.99
CA ALA A 97 -0.21 -24.62 9.15
C ALA A 97 -0.24 -23.09 9.37
N SER A 98 0.74 -22.56 10.11
CA SER A 98 0.94 -21.11 10.26
C SER A 98 1.12 -20.47 8.89
N ILE A 99 0.30 -19.47 8.57
CA ILE A 99 0.30 -18.83 7.26
C ILE A 99 1.26 -17.64 7.29
N VAL A 100 2.13 -17.52 6.29
CA VAL A 100 2.98 -16.34 6.15
C VAL A 100 2.09 -15.10 5.96
N PRO A 101 2.17 -14.08 6.84
CA PRO A 101 1.36 -12.87 6.73
C PRO A 101 1.60 -12.20 5.37
N GLY A 102 0.53 -11.88 4.66
CA GLY A 102 0.59 -11.29 3.30
C GLY A 102 0.55 -12.30 2.15
N SER A 103 0.84 -13.59 2.38
CA SER A 103 0.78 -14.61 1.32
C SER A 103 -0.65 -14.92 0.82
N GLN A 104 -1.66 -14.50 1.58
CA GLN A 104 -3.09 -14.65 1.26
C GLN A 104 -3.55 -13.73 0.11
N SER A 105 -2.84 -12.64 -0.12
CA SER A 105 -3.18 -11.63 -1.14
C SER A 105 -2.53 -11.92 -2.49
N VAL A 106 -1.62 -12.89 -2.57
CA VAL A 106 -0.94 -13.28 -3.80
C VAL A 106 -1.82 -14.29 -4.53
N LYS A 107 -2.57 -13.80 -5.52
CA LYS A 107 -3.42 -14.63 -6.40
C LYS A 107 -2.65 -15.01 -7.66
N PRO A 108 -2.87 -16.22 -8.23
CA PRO A 108 -2.26 -16.60 -9.49
C PRO A 108 -2.68 -15.63 -10.61
N ALA A 109 -1.77 -15.41 -11.57
CA ALA A 109 -2.02 -14.56 -12.72
C ALA A 109 -3.16 -15.17 -13.57
N THR A 110 -4.34 -14.56 -13.50
CA THR A 110 -5.51 -14.96 -14.26
C THR A 110 -5.79 -13.96 -15.37
N LEU A 111 -6.52 -14.37 -16.40
CA LEU A 111 -6.95 -13.49 -17.50
C LEU A 111 -7.71 -12.25 -16.99
N GLY A 112 -8.44 -12.39 -15.88
CA GLY A 112 -9.12 -11.28 -15.20
C GLY A 112 -8.16 -10.20 -14.69
N LEU A 113 -6.92 -10.52 -14.33
CA LEU A 113 -5.92 -9.54 -13.91
C LEU A 113 -5.48 -8.68 -15.11
N PHE A 114 -5.34 -9.27 -16.29
CA PHE A 114 -4.98 -8.55 -17.50
C PHE A 114 -6.09 -7.59 -17.94
N ILE A 115 -7.32 -8.09 -18.03
CA ILE A 115 -8.47 -7.28 -18.46
C ILE A 115 -8.77 -6.19 -17.42
N GLY A 116 -8.74 -6.54 -16.13
CA GLY A 116 -8.95 -5.60 -15.03
C GLY A 116 -7.86 -4.53 -14.95
N GLY A 117 -6.59 -4.91 -15.14
CA GLY A 117 -5.47 -3.97 -15.18
C GLY A 117 -5.58 -2.97 -16.32
N LEU A 118 -6.02 -3.41 -17.50
CA LEU A 118 -6.24 -2.55 -18.66
C LEU A 118 -7.41 -1.57 -18.43
N LEU A 119 -8.55 -2.06 -17.92
CA LEU A 119 -9.69 -1.21 -17.57
C LEU A 119 -9.34 -0.18 -16.49
N PHE A 120 -8.60 -0.61 -15.46
CA PHE A 120 -8.13 0.25 -14.37
C PHE A 120 -7.18 1.34 -14.88
N GLY A 121 -6.29 1.00 -15.81
CA GLY A 121 -5.39 1.96 -16.45
C GLY A 121 -6.15 3.03 -17.24
N ILE A 122 -7.15 2.64 -18.04
CA ILE A 122 -8.01 3.58 -18.78
C ILE A 122 -8.76 4.50 -17.80
N GLY A 123 -9.33 3.93 -16.73
CA GLY A 123 -10.03 4.70 -15.69
C GLY A 123 -9.13 5.72 -14.99
N MET A 124 -7.88 5.36 -14.66
CA MET A 124 -6.93 6.29 -14.04
C MET A 124 -6.57 7.48 -14.93
N ILE A 125 -6.51 7.30 -16.26
CA ILE A 125 -6.26 8.40 -17.20
C ILE A 125 -7.46 9.35 -17.22
N ALA A 126 -8.69 8.82 -17.26
CA ALA A 126 -9.91 9.62 -17.26
C ALA A 126 -10.14 10.40 -15.95
N ALA A 127 -9.75 9.83 -14.81
CA ALA A 127 -9.94 10.42 -13.48
C ALA A 127 -8.83 11.40 -13.04
N GLY A 128 -7.84 11.70 -13.90
CA GLY A 128 -6.81 12.71 -13.61
C GLY A 128 -5.57 12.23 -12.86
N CYS A 129 -5.33 10.91 -12.79
CA CYS A 129 -4.09 10.28 -12.29
C CYS A 129 -3.53 10.84 -10.97
N CYS A 130 -4.15 10.45 -9.85
CA CYS A 130 -3.59 10.61 -8.50
C CYS A 130 -3.35 9.24 -7.87
N ALA A 131 -2.25 9.05 -7.14
CA ALA A 131 -2.09 7.85 -6.30
C ALA A 131 -2.82 8.08 -4.98
N SER A 132 -3.63 7.10 -4.59
CA SER A 132 -4.32 7.01 -3.31
C SER A 132 -3.94 5.71 -2.61
#